data_AF-A0A522EF81-F1
#
_entry.id   AF-A0A522EF81-F1
#
_cell.length_a   1.000
_cell.length_b   1.000
_cell.length_c   1.000
_cell.angle_alpha   90.00
_cell.angle_beta   90.00
_cell.angle_gamma   90.00
#
_symmetry.space_group_name_H-M   'P 1'
#
loop_
_entity.id
_entity.type
_entity.pdbx_description
1 polymer ?
#
loop_
_entity_poly.entity_id
_entity_poly.type
_entity_poly.pdbx_seq_one_letter_code
_entity_poly.pdbx_strand_id
1 'polypeptide(L)' 'MIRFIDREGELSALEMDWNGQNNAFIVVFGRRRIGKTRLLDHFFQGKEGVRYTAEDTSTKIQIRDFKNA' A
#
# COMPACT_ATOMS: atom_id res chain seq x y z
N MET A 1 3.83 -19.74 8.88
CA MET A 1 4.13 -18.41 8.31
C MET A 1 4.15 -18.53 6.80
N ILE A 2 3.33 -17.77 6.08
CA ILE A 2 3.36 -17.75 4.61
C ILE A 2 4.55 -16.87 4.20
N ARG A 3 5.55 -17.45 3.54
CA ARG A 3 6.71 -16.75 3.01
C ARG A 3 6.28 -15.75 1.94
N PHE A 4 6.74 -14.51 2.02
CA PHE A 4 6.65 -13.55 0.91
C PHE A 4 7.79 -13.87 -0.07
N ILE A 5 7.48 -13.99 -1.36
CA ILE A 5 8.40 -14.50 -2.39
C ILE A 5 8.41 -13.48 -3.51
N ASP A 6 9.61 -13.20 -4.06
CA ASP A 6 9.84 -12.25 -5.16
C ASP A 6 9.56 -10.79 -4.72
N ARG A 7 9.61 -9.85 -5.67
CA ARG A 7 9.33 -8.41 -5.52
C ARG A 7 10.39 -7.60 -4.79
N GLU A 8 11.61 -8.10 -4.72
CA GLU A 8 12.74 -7.41 -4.08
C GLU A 8 13.01 -6.05 -4.75
N GLY A 9 12.85 -5.96 -6.08
CA GLY A 9 13.00 -4.72 -6.82
C GLY A 9 11.92 -3.68 -6.48
N GLU A 10 10.66 -4.07 -6.47
CA GLU A 10 9.56 -3.18 -6.11
C GLU A 10 9.63 -2.75 -4.64
N LEU A 11 9.98 -3.67 -3.74
CA LEU A 11 10.20 -3.34 -2.32
C LEU A 11 11.35 -2.35 -2.15
N SER A 12 12.48 -2.58 -2.81
CA SER A 12 13.63 -1.67 -2.73
C SER A 12 13.28 -0.27 -3.23
N ALA A 13 12.47 -0.14 -4.29
CA ALA A 13 12.02 1.16 -4.78
C ALA A 13 11.13 1.88 -3.75
N LEU A 14 10.18 1.16 -3.15
CA LEU A 14 9.30 1.71 -2.11
C LEU A 14 10.10 2.12 -0.84
N GLU A 15 11.08 1.32 -0.42
CA GLU A 15 11.93 1.64 0.74
C GLU A 15 12.85 2.83 0.49
N MET A 16 13.39 2.96 -0.73
CA MET A 16 14.25 4.09 -1.08
C MET A 16 13.49 5.41 -0.94
N ASP A 17 12.26 5.48 -1.45
CA ASP A 17 11.41 6.66 -1.35
C ASP A 17 10.93 6.91 0.08
N TRP A 18 10.59 5.86 0.83
CA TRP A 18 10.14 5.97 2.24
C TRP A 18 11.23 6.51 3.17
N ASN A 19 12.48 6.09 2.96
CA ASN A 19 13.62 6.54 3.77
C ASN A 19 14.25 7.83 3.22
N GLY A 20 13.78 8.32 2.07
CA GLY A 20 14.23 9.57 1.47
C GLY A 20 13.75 10.79 2.27
N GLN A 21 14.42 11.93 2.06
CA GLN A 21 14.02 13.21 2.66
C GLN A 21 12.93 13.95 1.87
N ASN A 22 12.54 13.44 0.70
CA ASN A 22 11.60 14.08 -0.20
C ASN A 22 10.20 13.46 -0.07
N ASN A 23 9.17 14.27 -0.28
CA ASN A 23 7.80 13.76 -0.39
C ASN A 23 7.67 12.89 -1.64
N ALA A 24 7.08 11.70 -1.51
CA ALA A 24 6.87 10.77 -2.59
C ALA A 24 5.38 10.52 -2.85
N PHE A 25 5.01 10.40 -4.13
CA PHE A 25 3.69 9.93 -4.55
C PHE A 25 3.88 8.76 -5.51
N ILE A 26 3.60 7.55 -5.03
CA ILE A 26 3.93 6.31 -5.73
C ILE A 26 2.66 5.63 -6.21
N VAL A 27 2.60 5.32 -7.51
CA VAL A 27 1.48 4.60 -8.13
C VAL A 27 1.89 3.16 -8.42
N VAL A 28 1.28 2.20 -7.71
CA VAL A 28 1.49 0.76 -7.95
C VAL A 28 0.37 0.22 -8.83
N PHE A 29 0.69 -0.12 -10.09
CA PHE A 29 -0.28 -0.57 -11.10
C PHE A 29 0.07 -1.94 -11.70
N GLY A 30 -0.88 -2.53 -12.43
CA GLY A 30 -0.71 -3.83 -13.10
C GLY A 30 -2.00 -4.67 -13.13
N ARG A 31 -1.95 -5.87 -13.70
CA ARG A 31 -3.12 -6.75 -13.90
C ARG A 31 -3.80 -7.14 -12.57
N ARG A 32 -5.08 -7.52 -12.63
CA ARG A 32 -5.82 -8.01 -11.46
C ARG A 32 -5.16 -9.30 -10.94
N ARG A 33 -5.04 -9.47 -9.61
CA ARG A 33 -4.47 -10.64 -8.91
C ARG A 33 -2.96 -10.91 -9.06
N ILE A 34 -2.14 -9.95 -9.51
CA ILE A 34 -0.67 -10.12 -9.54
C ILE A 34 0.03 -9.94 -8.19
N GLY A 35 -0.72 -9.66 -7.11
CA GLY A 35 -0.16 -9.47 -5.78
C GLY A 35 0.16 -8.03 -5.37
N LYS A 36 -0.33 -7.00 -6.08
CA LYS A 36 -0.12 -5.57 -5.70
C LYS A 36 -0.50 -5.25 -4.26
N THR A 37 -1.70 -5.67 -3.85
CA THR A 37 -2.17 -5.51 -2.47
C THR A 37 -1.25 -6.22 -1.50
N ARG A 38 -0.79 -7.43 -1.83
CA ARG A 38 0.11 -8.20 -0.98
C ARG A 38 1.49 -7.55 -0.83
N LEU A 39 2.00 -6.92 -1.89
CA LEU A 39 3.24 -6.13 -1.87
C LEU A 39 3.12 -4.95 -0.90
N LEU A 40 2.07 -4.13 -1.04
CA LEU A 40 1.84 -2.99 -0.13
C LEU A 40 1.65 -3.45 1.32
N ASP A 41 0.88 -4.52 1.53
CA ASP A 41 0.64 -5.08 2.86
C ASP A 41 1.90 -5.60 3.53
N HIS A 42 2.89 -6.06 2.75
CA HIS A 42 4.19 -6.46 3.25
C HIS A 42 5.08 -5.24 3.51
N PHE A 43 5.12 -4.29 2.58
CA PHE A 43 5.90 -3.06 2.71
C PHE A 43 5.51 -2.22 3.94
N PHE A 44 4.23 -2.16 4.29
CA PHE A 44 3.76 -1.40 5.46
C PHE A 44 3.95 -2.11 6.81
N GLN A 45 4.46 -3.36 6.84
CA GLN A 45 4.66 -4.06 8.10
C GLN A 45 5.69 -3.33 8.97
N GLY A 46 5.28 -2.94 10.17
CA GLY A 46 6.13 -2.20 11.11
C GLY A 46 6.30 -0.71 10.81
N LYS A 47 5.52 -0.16 9.88
CA LYS A 47 5.50 1.29 9.58
C LYS A 47 4.23 1.94 10.11
N GLU A 48 4.37 3.13 10.66
CA GLU A 48 3.23 3.96 11.03
C GLU A 48 2.60 4.56 9.77
N GLY A 49 1.28 4.44 9.65
CA GLY A 49 0.54 4.95 8.51
C GLY A 49 -0.91 4.50 8.49
N VAL A 50 -1.70 5.12 7.62
CA VAL A 50 -3.11 4.80 7.42
C VAL A 50 -3.25 4.03 6.11
N ARG A 51 -4.00 2.92 6.15
CA ARG A 51 -4.37 2.15 4.95
C ARG A 51 -5.86 2.31 4.70
N TYR A 52 -6.20 2.81 3.52
CA TYR A 52 -7.59 2.94 3.10
C TYR A 52 -7.83 2.28 1.73
N THR A 53 -8.91 1.51 1.63
CA THR A 53 -9.37 0.94 0.37
C THR A 53 -10.62 1.70 -0.06
N ALA A 54 -10.53 2.43 -1.17
CA ALA A 54 -11.70 3.09 -1.74
C ALA A 54 -12.59 2.03 -2.41
N GLU A 55 -13.83 1.91 -1.93
CA GLU A 55 -14.87 1.05 -2.48
C GLU A 55 -15.92 1.88 -3.21
N ASP A 56 -16.60 1.25 -4.18
CA ASP A 56 -17.72 1.86 -4.91
C ASP A 56 -18.96 1.95 -4.01
N THR A 57 -18.93 2.95 -3.12
CA THR A 57 -19.95 3.22 -2.11
C THR A 57 -20.21 4.71 -2.01
N SER A 58 -21.30 5.09 -1.35
CA SER A 58 -21.63 6.51 -1.16
C SER A 58 -20.49 7.26 -0.46
N THR A 59 -20.29 8.54 -0.79
CA THR A 59 -19.30 9.42 -0.16
C THR A 59 -19.40 9.42 1.37
N LYS A 60 -20.62 9.31 1.93
CA LYS A 60 -20.83 9.25 3.38
C LYS A 60 -20.19 8.01 4.01
N ILE A 61 -20.29 6.87 3.33
CA ILE A 61 -19.68 5.61 3.77
C ILE A 61 -18.16 5.71 3.67
N GLN A 62 -17.65 6.19 2.52
CA GLN A 62 -16.21 6.39 2.32
C GLN A 62 -15.56 7.29 3.38
N ILE A 63 -16.17 8.44 3.70
CA ILE A 63 -15.65 9.36 4.74
C ILE A 63 -15.67 8.70 6.12
N ARG A 64 -16.75 7.97 6.45
CA ARG A 64 -16.85 7.28 7.74
C ARG A 64 -15.77 6.21 7.87
N ASP A 65 -15.56 5.44 6.82
CA ASP A 65 -14.61 4.31 6.86
C ASP A 65 -13.16 4.82 6.87
N PHE A 66 -12.85 5.91 6.15
CA PHE A 66 -11.54 6.58 6.24
C PHE A 66 -11.23 7.12 7.64
N LYS A 67 -12.22 7.65 8.37
CA LYS A 67 -12.02 8.14 9.74
C LYS A 67 -11.66 7.03 10.74
N ASN A 68 -12.02 5.79 10.43
CA ASN A 68 -11.80 4.62 11.29
C ASN A 68 -10.60 3.76 10.84
N ALA A 69 -9.93 4.16 9.75
CA ALA A 69 -8.74 3.50 9.22
C ALA A 69 -7.48 3.96 9.96
#